data_AF-A0A941DED6-F1
#
_entry.id   AF-A0A941DED6-F1
#
_cell.length_a   1.000
_cell.length_b   1.000
_cell.length_c   1.000
_cell.angle_alpha   90.00
_cell.angle_beta   90.00
_cell.angle_gamma   90.00
#
_symmetry.space_group_name_H-M   'P 1'
#
loop_
_entity.id
_entity.type
_entity.pdbx_description
1 polymer ?
#
loop_
_entity_poly.entity_id
_entity_poly.type
_entity_poly.pdbx_seq_one_letter_code
_entity_poly.pdbx_strand_id
1 'polypeptide(L)'
;MNHPIEPNIDALLRDVYDGPVADDGFTVRVMQKIPAQRKTHHSYLFIAFVVGLLALMWQVLSSSLFEKAWHDLAQAQFSVTVMVLFAVFFGASLLISAWVLTEAE
;
A
#
# COMPACT_ATOMS: atom_id res chain seq x y z
N MET A 1 -15.54 -34.19 18.23
CA MET A 1 -14.42 -34.76 19.01
C MET A 1 -13.22 -33.90 18.68
N ASN A 2 -12.92 -32.88 19.49
CA ASN A 2 -11.88 -31.89 19.18
C ASN A 2 -10.63 -32.25 20.00
N HIS A 3 -9.48 -32.38 19.33
CA HIS A 3 -8.19 -32.63 19.97
C HIS A 3 -7.86 -31.50 20.96
N PRO A 4 -7.48 -31.81 22.22
CA PRO A 4 -7.02 -30.80 23.15
C PRO A 4 -5.71 -30.21 22.62
N ILE A 5 -5.71 -28.89 22.42
CA ILE A 5 -4.54 -28.11 22.01
C ILE A 5 -3.49 -28.30 23.09
N GLU A 6 -2.34 -28.86 22.69
CA GLU A 6 -1.22 -29.18 23.56
C GLU A 6 -0.82 -27.96 24.40
N PRO A 7 -0.45 -28.17 25.68
CA PRO A 7 -0.04 -27.09 26.56
C PRO A 7 1.15 -26.35 25.94
N ASN A 8 0.96 -25.04 25.86
CA ASN A 8 1.87 -24.03 25.32
C ASN A 8 3.35 -24.38 25.54
N ILE A 9 3.97 -24.97 24.52
CA ILE A 9 5.37 -25.42 24.51
C ILE A 9 6.31 -24.28 24.89
N ASP A 10 5.96 -23.04 24.54
CA ASP A 10 6.75 -21.86 24.87
C ASP A 10 6.83 -21.60 26.39
N ALA A 11 5.79 -21.95 27.15
CA ALA A 11 5.79 -21.80 28.61
C ALA A 11 6.72 -22.82 29.28
N LEU A 12 6.74 -24.07 28.79
CA LEU A 12 7.66 -25.10 29.27
C LEU A 12 9.12 -24.81 28.88
N LEU A 13 9.37 -24.31 27.67
CA LEU A 13 10.71 -23.96 27.22
C LEU A 13 11.30 -22.80 28.03
N ARG A 14 10.47 -21.85 28.43
CA ARG A 14 10.88 -20.66 29.20
C ARG A 14 11.11 -20.93 30.68
N ASP A 15 10.52 -21.98 31.22
CA ASP A 15 10.76 -22.45 32.60
C ASP A 15 12.11 -23.20 32.71
N VAL A 16 12.53 -23.88 31.63
CA VAL A 16 13.78 -24.68 31.60
C VAL A 16 15.00 -23.86 31.17
N TYR A 17 14.82 -22.84 30.33
CA TYR A 17 15.91 -21.98 29.86
C TYR A 17 15.73 -20.54 30.35
N ASP A 18 16.56 -20.16 31.31
CA ASP A 18 16.57 -18.83 31.92
C ASP A 18 17.46 -17.87 31.09
N GLY A 19 16.98 -17.50 29.90
CA GLY A 19 17.65 -16.50 29.05
C GLY A 19 17.63 -16.79 27.56
N PRO A 20 18.11 -15.84 26.73
CA PRO A 20 18.20 -16.03 25.29
C PRO A 20 19.13 -17.22 24.98
N VAL A 21 18.56 -18.27 24.38
CA VAL A 21 19.32 -19.45 23.94
C VAL A 21 20.34 -19.01 22.90
N ALA A 22 21.59 -19.43 23.08
CA ALA A 22 22.65 -19.15 22.12
C ALA A 22 22.26 -19.71 20.74
N ASP A 23 22.08 -18.83 19.77
CA ASP A 23 21.65 -19.19 18.42
C ASP A 23 22.78 -19.85 17.59
N ASP A 24 24.03 -19.79 18.04
CA ASP A 24 25.23 -20.31 17.33
C ASP A 24 25.30 -19.91 15.85
N GLY A 25 24.70 -18.77 15.51
CA GLY A 25 24.56 -18.27 14.14
C GLY A 25 23.61 -19.08 13.26
N PHE A 26 22.72 -19.89 13.83
CA PHE A 26 21.67 -20.61 13.12
C PHE A 26 20.75 -19.63 12.39
N THR A 27 20.25 -18.61 13.08
CA THR A 27 19.42 -17.56 12.49
C THR A 27 20.15 -16.85 11.36
N VAL A 28 21.45 -16.55 11.53
CA VAL A 28 22.28 -15.94 10.47
C VAL A 28 22.39 -16.84 9.24
N ARG A 29 22.69 -18.14 9.44
CA ARG A 29 22.80 -19.12 8.34
C ARG A 29 21.46 -19.36 7.64
N VAL A 30 20.35 -19.31 8.37
CA VAL A 30 19.00 -19.39 7.81
C VAL A 30 18.71 -18.13 7.00
N MET A 31 18.93 -16.95 7.56
CA MET A 31 18.72 -15.66 6.88
C MET A 31 19.51 -15.55 5.57
N GLN A 32 20.75 -16.05 5.55
CA GLN A 32 21.61 -16.09 4.35
C GLN A 32 21.12 -17.05 3.26
N LYS A 33 20.35 -18.07 3.62
CA LYS A 33 19.77 -19.03 2.66
C LYS A 33 18.40 -18.61 2.15
N ILE A 34 17.74 -17.64 2.77
CA ILE A 34 16.48 -17.10 2.27
C ILE A 34 16.82 -16.32 0.98
N PRO A 35 16.26 -16.70 -0.18
CA PRO A 35 16.52 -15.97 -1.41
C PRO A 35 16.09 -14.52 -1.18
N ALA A 36 17.00 -13.59 -1.53
CA ALA A 36 16.73 -12.16 -1.41
C ALA A 36 15.33 -11.90 -1.98
N GLN A 37 14.44 -11.34 -1.15
CA GLN A 37 13.09 -10.99 -1.59
C GLN A 37 13.25 -10.23 -2.89
N ARG A 38 12.66 -10.76 -3.97
CA ARG A 38 12.62 -10.06 -5.25
C ARG A 38 11.97 -8.73 -4.93
N LYS A 39 12.77 -7.66 -4.89
CA LYS A 39 12.27 -6.29 -4.80
C LYS A 39 11.40 -6.13 -6.03
N THR A 40 10.10 -6.39 -5.87
CA THR A 40 9.14 -6.29 -6.94
C THR A 40 9.29 -4.88 -7.44
N HIS A 41 9.42 -4.73 -8.76
CA HIS A 41 9.78 -3.49 -9.43
C HIS A 41 8.57 -2.56 -9.45
N HIS A 42 8.04 -2.28 -8.26
CA HIS A 42 6.85 -1.50 -8.02
C HIS A 42 6.98 -0.12 -8.71
N SER A 43 8.20 0.37 -8.91
CA SER A 43 8.46 1.64 -9.59
C SER A 43 7.82 1.72 -10.99
N TYR A 44 7.74 0.61 -11.73
CA TYR A 44 7.08 0.60 -13.04
C TYR A 44 5.57 0.77 -12.94
N LEU A 45 4.94 0.21 -11.91
CA LEU A 45 3.50 0.40 -11.66
C LEU A 45 3.20 1.84 -11.27
N PHE A 46 4.07 2.45 -10.45
CA PHE A 46 3.93 3.86 -10.09
C PHE A 46 4.09 4.78 -11.30
N ILE A 47 5.10 4.54 -12.14
CA ILE A 47 5.29 5.31 -13.38
C ILE A 47 4.07 5.18 -14.28
N ALA A 48 3.57 3.96 -14.51
CA ALA A 48 2.38 3.73 -15.33
C ALA A 48 1.15 4.47 -14.76
N PHE A 49 0.99 4.48 -13.44
CA PHE A 49 -0.08 5.21 -12.77
C PHE A 49 0.03 6.72 -12.98
N VAL A 50 1.21 7.32 -12.74
CA VAL A 50 1.45 8.76 -12.94
C VAL A 50 1.17 9.17 -14.38
N VAL A 51 1.65 8.38 -15.35
CA VAL A 51 1.42 8.62 -16.78
C VAL A 51 -0.07 8.55 -17.12
N GLY A 52 -0.78 7.54 -16.62
CA GLY A 52 -2.23 7.42 -16.83
C GLY A 52 -3.01 8.59 -16.21
N LEU A 53 -2.59 9.06 -15.04
CA LEU A 53 -3.21 10.20 -14.35
C LEU A 53 -3.02 11.50 -15.12
N LEU A 54 -1.81 11.73 -15.63
CA LEU A 54 -1.52 12.88 -16.48
C LEU A 54 -2.33 12.85 -17.78
N ALA A 55 -2.44 11.68 -18.43
CA ALA A 55 -3.25 11.52 -19.62
C ALA A 55 -4.74 11.79 -19.35
N LEU A 56 -5.27 11.28 -18.22
CA LEU A 56 -6.64 11.51 -17.80
C LEU A 56 -6.90 13.00 -17.49
N MET A 57 -5.99 13.67 -16.76
CA MET A 57 -6.09 15.10 -16.49
C MET A 57 -6.05 15.92 -17.78
N TRP A 58 -5.16 15.56 -18.71
CA TRP A 58 -5.06 16.22 -20.01
C TRP A 58 -6.37 16.12 -20.79
N GLN A 59 -6.95 14.91 -20.82
CA GLN A 59 -8.23 14.66 -21.47
C GLN A 59 -9.35 15.50 -20.83
N VAL A 60 -9.42 15.55 -19.50
CA VAL A 60 -10.43 16.35 -18.79
C VAL A 60 -10.27 17.83 -19.06
N LEU A 61 -9.04 18.36 -19.02
CA LEU A 61 -8.77 19.78 -19.33
C LEU A 61 -9.13 20.14 -20.77
N SER A 62 -8.88 19.24 -21.73
CA SER A 62 -9.21 19.45 -23.14
C SER A 62 -10.71 19.35 -23.44
N SER A 63 -11.51 18.85 -22.49
CA SER A 63 -12.93 18.59 -22.67
C SER A 63 -13.79 19.66 -22.02
N SER A 64 -15.02 19.83 -22.52
CA SER A 64 -16.04 20.69 -21.90
C SER A 64 -16.48 20.22 -20.51
N LEU A 65 -16.00 19.07 -20.05
CA LEU A 65 -16.26 18.57 -18.69
C LEU A 65 -15.63 19.49 -17.64
N PHE A 66 -14.47 20.08 -17.92
CA PHE A 66 -13.83 21.01 -16.99
C PHE A 66 -14.64 22.31 -16.88
N GLU A 67 -15.06 22.88 -18.01
CA GLU A 67 -15.91 24.07 -18.04
C GLU A 67 -17.25 23.83 -17.33
N LYS A 68 -17.85 22.66 -17.56
CA LYS A 68 -19.11 22.28 -16.91
C LYS A 68 -18.94 22.08 -15.40
N ALA A 69 -17.88 21.39 -14.98
CA ALA A 69 -17.56 21.24 -13.55
C ALA A 69 -17.28 22.58 -12.88
N TRP A 70 -16.57 23.48 -13.57
CA TRP A 70 -16.29 24.84 -13.07
C TRP A 70 -17.58 25.66 -12.94
N HIS A 71 -18.47 25.57 -13.91
CA HIS A 71 -19.76 26.24 -13.89
C HIS A 71 -20.66 25.69 -12.78
N ASP A 72 -20.76 24.37 -12.64
CA ASP A 72 -21.54 23.72 -11.58
C ASP A 72 -20.99 24.09 -10.19
N LEU A 73 -19.66 24.14 -10.02
CA LEU A 73 -19.01 24.57 -8.78
C LEU A 73 -19.28 26.05 -8.47
N ALA A 74 -19.22 26.92 -9.48
CA ALA A 74 -19.52 28.35 -9.33
C ALA A 74 -20.99 28.60 -8.95
N GLN A 75 -21.90 27.71 -9.33
CA GLN A 75 -23.29 27.72 -8.91
C GLN A 75 -23.53 27.02 -7.56
N ALA A 76 -22.47 26.57 -6.87
CA ALA A 76 -22.52 25.74 -5.67
C ALA A 76 -23.37 24.46 -5.82
N GLN A 77 -23.50 23.97 -7.06
CA GLN A 77 -24.20 22.73 -7.36
C GLN A 77 -23.22 21.57 -7.29
N PHE A 78 -23.46 20.65 -6.36
CA PHE A 78 -22.74 19.38 -6.27
C PHE A 78 -23.24 18.43 -7.36
N SER A 79 -22.79 18.69 -8.58
CA SER A 79 -23.04 17.84 -9.73
C SER A 79 -22.21 16.56 -9.65
N VAL A 80 -22.71 15.47 -10.25
CA VAL A 80 -22.03 14.17 -10.30
C VAL A 80 -20.62 14.31 -10.88
N THR A 81 -20.42 15.21 -11.84
CA THR A 81 -19.11 15.50 -12.43
C THR A 81 -18.10 16.02 -11.41
N VAL A 82 -18.53 16.92 -10.51
CA VAL A 82 -17.67 17.46 -9.44
C VAL A 82 -17.31 16.37 -8.44
N MET A 83 -18.28 15.52 -8.08
CA MET A 83 -18.05 14.37 -7.19
C MET A 83 -17.04 13.38 -7.76
N VAL A 84 -17.17 13.03 -9.04
CA VAL A 84 -16.22 12.14 -9.74
C VAL A 84 -14.82 12.76 -9.76
N LEU A 85 -14.72 14.06 -10.04
CA LEU A 85 -13.43 14.76 -10.05
C LEU A 85 -12.75 14.70 -8.68
N PHE A 86 -13.49 14.98 -7.60
CA PHE A 86 -13.01 14.88 -6.23
C PHE A 86 -12.58 13.45 -5.88
N ALA A 87 -13.36 12.44 -6.26
CA ALA A 87 -13.02 11.05 -6.02
C ALA A 87 -11.71 10.64 -6.71
N VAL A 88 -11.49 11.10 -7.95
CA VAL A 88 -10.24 10.87 -8.68
C VAL A 88 -9.06 11.53 -7.96
N PHE A 89 -9.19 12.81 -7.55
CA PHE A 89 -8.14 13.50 -6.82
C PHE A 89 -7.82 12.87 -5.46
N PHE A 90 -8.86 12.48 -4.71
CA PHE A 90 -8.69 11.85 -3.41
C PHE A 90 -8.05 10.45 -3.54
N GLY A 91 -8.50 9.66 -4.52
CA GLY A 91 -7.92 8.36 -4.84
C GLY A 91 -6.45 8.48 -5.26
N ALA A 92 -6.11 9.47 -6.10
CA ALA A 92 -4.74 9.77 -6.48
C ALA A 92 -3.87 10.12 -5.27
N SER A 93 -4.36 10.99 -4.38
CA SER A 93 -3.64 11.37 -3.17
C SER A 93 -3.37 10.18 -2.24
N LEU A 94 -4.37 9.31 -2.05
CA LEU A 94 -4.20 8.11 -1.23
C LEU A 94 -3.19 7.14 -1.84
N LEU A 95 -3.22 6.95 -3.17
CA LEU A 95 -2.26 6.09 -3.86
C LEU A 95 -0.83 6.62 -3.74
N ILE A 96 -0.64 7.94 -3.86
CA ILE A 96 0.68 8.56 -3.68
C ILE A 96 1.16 8.40 -2.22
N SER A 97 0.29 8.61 -1.24
CA SER A 97 0.64 8.41 0.17
C SER A 97 0.99 6.95 0.48
N ALA A 98 0.20 6.00 -0.04
CA ALA A 98 0.49 4.57 0.11
C ALA A 98 1.81 4.19 -0.54
N TRP A 99 2.09 4.75 -1.73
CA TRP A 99 3.35 4.56 -2.43
C TRP A 99 4.56 5.04 -1.63
N VAL A 100 4.49 6.26 -1.08
CA VAL A 100 5.54 6.83 -0.23
C VAL A 100 5.77 5.98 1.02
N LEU A 101 4.69 5.43 1.60
CA LEU A 101 4.81 4.54 2.75
C LEU A 101 5.51 3.22 2.39
N THR A 102 5.18 2.63 1.23
CA THR A 102 5.82 1.39 0.77
C THR A 102 7.29 1.55 0.37
N GLU A 103 7.73 2.75 -0.02
CA GLU A 103 9.14 3.03 -0.34
C GLU A 103 9.96 3.39 0.92
N ALA A 104 9.29 3.74 2.03
CA ALA A 104 9.93 4.08 3.30
C ALA A 104 10.26 2.86 4.18
N GLU A 105 9.77 1.66 3.81
CA GLU A 105 10.07 0.36 4.43
C GLU A 105 11.26 -0.34 3.75
#